data_AF-A0AA42TEC8-F1
#
_entry.id   AF-A0AA42TEC8-F1
#
_cell.length_a   1.000
_cell.length_b   1.000
_cell.length_c   1.000
_cell.angle_alpha   90.00
_cell.angle_beta   90.00
_cell.angle_gamma   90.00
#
_symmetry.space_group_name_H-M   'P 1'
#
loop_
_entity.id
_entity.type
_entity.pdbx_description
1 polymer ?
#
loop_
_entity_poly.entity_id
_entity_poly.type
_entity_poly.pdbx_seq_one_letter_code
_entity_poly.pdbx_strand_id
1 'polypeptide(L)'
;MFQRKYVLMQEAGEGGEGGGGQGPEITPEVQALIDAQVSAAVSGLKAKNTELLGKVRESSETLKRYEGIDPDAVKTILQRFSDDEEAKLIASGKIDEVLNKRTERMKAGFEKETAKERQAREAAEQRAAKFTRRVLENSIRAEASAAGIHQHAIEDALFRAGSLFTLDDEGNPVAAEGAFGKDGNPLTLKEFFTEMKDKAPHWWPATANGGGATNGGGQQTKPKGNFGGSKEERLAAIKSLTAQN
;
A
#
# COMPACT_ATOMS: atom_id res chain seq x y z
N MET A 1 37.49 1.59 -11.49
CA MET A 1 38.00 2.98 -11.41
C MET A 1 36.83 3.92 -11.14
N PHE A 2 36.53 4.21 -9.88
CA PHE A 2 35.56 5.24 -9.49
C PHE A 2 36.33 6.27 -8.67
N GLN A 3 36.68 7.39 -9.29
CA GLN A 3 37.42 8.46 -8.63
C GLN A 3 36.49 9.23 -7.69
N ARG A 4 36.67 9.01 -6.39
CA ARG A 4 36.08 9.80 -5.31
C ARG A 4 36.85 11.12 -5.26
N LYS A 5 36.25 12.18 -5.81
CA LYS A 5 36.78 13.54 -5.84
C LYS A 5 36.79 14.09 -4.41
N TYR A 6 37.91 13.95 -3.70
CA TYR A 6 38.17 14.66 -2.46
C TYR A 6 38.38 16.14 -2.81
N VAL A 7 37.47 17.00 -2.38
CA VAL A 7 37.71 18.45 -2.34
C VAL A 7 38.55 18.69 -1.09
N LEU A 8 39.87 18.62 -1.26
CA LEU A 8 40.84 19.17 -0.31
C LEU A 8 40.82 20.69 -0.52
N MET A 9 40.06 21.39 0.34
CA MET A 9 40.12 22.84 0.40
C MET A 9 41.44 23.22 1.08
N GLN A 10 42.30 23.82 0.27
CA GLN A 10 43.65 24.25 0.54
C GLN A 10 43.62 25.40 1.56
N GLU A 11 44.16 25.17 2.77
CA GLU A 11 44.51 26.26 3.68
C GLU A 11 45.69 27.02 3.08
N ALA A 12 45.38 28.15 2.45
CA ALA A 12 46.33 29.22 2.19
C ALA A 12 45.81 30.47 2.90
N GLY A 13 46.56 30.87 3.93
CA GLY A 13 46.91 32.27 4.19
C GLY A 13 45.81 33.30 4.46
N GLU A 14 45.97 33.92 5.62
CA GLU A 14 45.82 35.37 5.86
C GLU A 14 44.48 35.87 6.37
N GLY A 15 44.60 36.74 7.37
CA GLY A 15 43.54 37.22 8.25
C GLY A 15 42.51 38.10 7.57
N GLY A 16 41.33 38.13 8.19
CA GLY A 16 40.24 39.01 7.83
C GLY A 16 39.20 39.04 8.94
N GLU A 17 39.33 40.03 9.82
CA GLU A 17 38.35 40.43 10.83
C GLU A 17 37.06 40.93 10.16
N GLY A 18 35.87 40.57 10.67
CA GLY A 18 34.62 41.13 10.13
C GLY A 18 33.30 40.57 10.66
N GLY A 19 32.85 41.08 11.81
CA GLY A 19 31.51 41.67 11.98
C GLY A 19 30.23 40.83 11.84
N GLY A 20 29.65 40.47 13.00
CA GLY A 20 28.28 40.81 13.42
C GLY A 20 27.07 40.50 12.52
N GLY A 21 26.33 39.44 12.88
CA GLY A 21 24.93 39.25 12.48
C GLY A 21 24.20 38.41 13.54
N GLN A 22 23.30 39.04 14.30
CA GLN A 22 22.50 38.45 15.38
C GLN A 22 21.52 37.39 14.82
N GLY A 23 21.85 36.11 15.01
CA GLY A 23 20.86 35.03 15.06
C GLY A 23 20.25 34.93 16.47
N PRO A 24 19.10 34.26 16.65
CA PRO A 24 18.44 34.18 17.95
C PRO A 24 19.40 33.58 19.00
N GLU A 25 19.67 34.33 20.08
CA GLU A 25 20.47 33.83 21.20
C GLU A 25 19.74 32.63 21.84
N ILE A 26 20.33 31.45 21.72
CA ILE A 26 19.84 30.25 22.39
C ILE A 26 20.08 30.46 23.88
N THR A 27 19.04 30.82 24.62
CA THR A 27 19.13 30.89 26.08
C THR A 27 19.44 29.48 26.64
N PRO A 28 20.09 29.37 27.82
CA PRO A 28 20.44 28.08 28.42
C PRO A 28 19.24 27.13 28.55
N GLU A 29 18.05 27.68 28.75
CA GLU A 29 16.79 26.94 28.85
C GLU A 29 16.33 26.37 27.50
N VAL A 30 16.52 27.14 26.40
CA VAL A 30 16.22 26.67 25.04
C VAL A 30 17.24 25.60 24.62
N GLN A 31 18.51 25.75 24.99
CA GLN A 31 19.54 24.73 24.75
C GLN A 31 19.21 23.41 25.47
N ALA A 32 18.78 23.48 26.73
CA ALA A 32 18.38 22.29 27.49
C ALA A 32 17.17 21.57 26.88
N LEU A 33 16.19 22.30 26.34
CA LEU A 33 15.04 21.73 25.63
C LEU A 33 15.44 21.08 24.30
N ILE A 34 16.37 21.70 23.55
CA ILE A 34 16.94 21.14 22.33
C ILE A 34 17.69 19.84 22.65
N ASP A 35 18.56 19.84 23.66
CA ASP A 35 19.34 18.67 24.05
C ASP A 35 18.45 17.54 24.59
N ALA A 36 17.38 17.88 25.32
CA ALA A 36 16.38 16.91 25.76
C ALA A 36 15.66 16.26 24.58
N GLN A 37 15.26 17.04 23.57
CA GLN A 37 14.62 16.49 22.37
C GLN A 37 15.55 15.70 21.46
N VAL A 38 16.81 16.14 21.33
CA VAL A 38 17.85 15.37 20.62
C VAL A 38 18.13 14.07 21.35
N SER A 39 18.22 14.09 22.68
CA SER A 39 18.38 12.88 23.49
C SER A 39 17.19 11.93 23.34
N ALA A 40 15.96 12.45 23.37
CA ALA A 40 14.75 11.66 23.15
C ALA A 40 14.74 11.02 21.75
N ALA A 41 15.03 11.79 20.69
CA ALA A 41 15.08 11.29 19.32
C ALA A 41 16.20 10.27 19.08
N VAL A 42 17.37 10.46 19.71
CA VAL A 42 18.55 9.61 19.53
C VAL A 42 18.56 8.41 20.50
N SER A 43 17.76 8.43 21.57
CA SER A 43 17.68 7.33 22.56
C SER A 43 17.24 6.00 21.93
N GLY A 44 16.17 6.01 21.14
CA GLY A 44 15.68 4.84 20.42
C GLY A 44 16.68 4.35 19.37
N LEU A 45 17.37 5.28 18.71
CA LEU A 45 18.41 4.96 17.73
C LEU A 45 19.64 4.34 18.40
N LYS A 46 20.05 4.84 19.57
CA LYS A 46 21.13 4.28 20.40
C LYS A 46 20.77 2.88 20.90
N ALA A 47 19.57 2.68 21.42
CA ALA A 47 19.10 1.37 21.86
C ALA A 47 19.12 0.34 20.71
N LYS A 48 18.63 0.73 19.53
CA LYS A 48 18.69 -0.10 18.32
C LYS A 48 20.11 -0.35 17.84
N ASN A 49 20.99 0.65 17.93
CA ASN A 49 22.40 0.50 17.58
C ASN A 49 23.09 -0.53 18.50
N THR A 50 22.87 -0.46 19.82
CA THR A 50 23.38 -1.44 20.78
C THR A 50 22.84 -2.85 20.50
N GLU A 51 21.54 -2.99 20.22
CA GLU A 51 20.91 -4.26 19.86
C GLU A 51 21.52 -4.85 18.58
N LEU A 52 21.65 -4.04 17.53
CA LEU A 52 22.23 -4.45 16.24
C LEU A 52 23.70 -4.83 16.39
N LEU A 53 24.49 -4.06 17.14
CA LEU A 53 25.88 -4.41 17.43
C LEU A 53 25.99 -5.72 18.23
N GLY A 54 25.06 -5.98 19.16
CA GLY A 54 24.95 -7.26 19.86
C GLY A 54 24.71 -8.42 18.87
N LYS A 55 23.68 -8.30 18.04
CA LYS A 55 23.34 -9.30 17.01
C LYS A 55 24.47 -9.53 16.00
N VAL A 56 25.16 -8.49 15.58
CA VAL A 56 26.31 -8.59 14.66
C VAL A 56 27.47 -9.33 15.31
N ARG A 57 27.76 -9.08 16.60
CA ARG A 57 28.80 -9.82 17.33
C ARG A 57 28.43 -11.29 17.49
N GLU A 58 27.21 -11.59 17.90
CA GLU A 58 26.72 -12.97 18.04
C GLU A 58 26.75 -13.72 16.69
N SER A 59 26.32 -13.05 15.62
CA SER A 59 26.37 -13.60 14.26
C SER A 59 27.82 -13.82 13.81
N SER A 60 28.72 -12.88 14.10
CA SER A 60 30.15 -12.99 13.77
C SER A 60 30.83 -14.11 14.55
N GLU A 61 30.55 -14.28 15.83
CA GLU A 61 31.06 -15.41 16.63
C GLU A 61 30.53 -16.75 16.14
N THR A 62 29.27 -16.79 15.71
CA THR A 62 28.68 -17.99 15.10
C THR A 62 29.34 -18.29 13.74
N LEU A 63 29.54 -17.28 12.90
CA LEU A 63 30.23 -17.39 11.61
C LEU A 63 31.67 -17.88 11.76
N LYS A 64 32.39 -17.43 12.80
CA LYS A 64 33.74 -17.92 13.13
C LYS A 64 33.79 -19.43 13.39
N ARG A 65 32.71 -20.03 13.90
CA ARG A 65 32.63 -21.50 14.05
C ARG A 65 32.55 -22.23 12.69
N TYR A 66 32.16 -21.52 11.64
CA TYR A 66 32.11 -22.01 10.25
C TYR A 66 33.25 -21.46 9.39
N GLU A 67 34.12 -20.58 9.91
CA GLU A 67 35.32 -20.14 9.20
C GLU A 67 36.23 -21.35 8.95
N GLY A 68 36.49 -21.64 7.66
CA GLY A 68 37.23 -22.83 7.23
C GLY A 68 36.36 -24.05 6.91
N ILE A 69 35.06 -24.01 7.21
CA ILE A 69 34.08 -25.01 6.76
C ILE A 69 33.41 -24.46 5.51
N ASP A 70 33.91 -24.87 4.35
CA ASP A 70 33.25 -24.57 3.09
C ASP A 70 31.99 -25.44 2.95
N PRO A 71 30.78 -24.86 2.86
CA PRO A 71 29.52 -25.61 2.73
C PRO A 71 29.49 -26.50 1.48
N ASP A 72 30.14 -26.09 0.40
CA ASP A 72 30.24 -26.89 -0.83
C ASP A 72 31.22 -28.06 -0.66
N ALA A 73 32.32 -27.85 0.08
CA ALA A 73 33.24 -28.92 0.46
C ALA A 73 32.58 -29.94 1.40
N VAL A 74 31.80 -29.49 2.39
CA VAL A 74 31.04 -30.38 3.29
C VAL A 74 30.01 -31.20 2.52
N LYS A 75 29.27 -30.57 1.59
CA LYS A 75 28.33 -31.28 0.72
C LYS A 75 29.04 -32.32 -0.15
N THR A 76 30.21 -32.00 -0.66
CA THR A 76 31.06 -32.92 -1.45
C THR A 76 31.57 -34.09 -0.60
N ILE A 77 31.99 -33.83 0.64
CA ILE A 77 32.45 -34.86 1.59
C ILE A 77 31.29 -35.79 1.97
N LEU A 78 30.10 -35.25 2.26
CA LEU A 78 28.89 -36.03 2.53
C LEU A 78 28.47 -36.90 1.35
N GLN A 79 28.57 -36.36 0.12
CA GLN A 79 28.33 -37.13 -1.10
C GLN A 79 29.33 -38.28 -1.23
N ARG A 80 30.63 -38.00 -1.08
CA ARG A 80 31.68 -39.04 -1.14
C ARG A 80 31.51 -40.12 -0.07
N PHE A 81 31.18 -39.76 1.17
CA PHE A 81 30.90 -40.75 2.21
C PHE A 81 29.70 -41.65 1.86
N SER A 82 28.65 -41.07 1.31
CA SER A 82 27.50 -41.83 0.84
C SER A 82 27.87 -42.76 -0.32
N ASP A 83 28.71 -42.30 -1.24
CA ASP A 83 29.19 -43.08 -2.38
C ASP A 83 30.15 -44.20 -1.93
N ASP A 84 30.97 -43.95 -0.91
CA ASP A 84 31.89 -44.93 -0.31
C ASP A 84 31.16 -46.01 0.50
N GLU A 85 30.08 -45.66 1.21
CA GLU A 85 29.20 -46.64 1.83
C GLU A 85 28.49 -47.50 0.78
N GLU A 86 28.01 -46.90 -0.31
CA GLU A 86 27.45 -47.64 -1.44
C GLU A 86 28.52 -48.54 -2.08
N ALA A 87 29.75 -48.07 -2.25
CA ALA A 87 30.86 -48.86 -2.79
C ALA A 87 31.22 -50.05 -1.89
N LYS A 88 31.19 -49.89 -0.57
CA LYS A 88 31.36 -50.99 0.40
C LYS A 88 30.21 -52.00 0.31
N LEU A 89 28.97 -51.53 0.17
CA LEU A 89 27.81 -52.40 0.04
C LEU A 89 27.84 -53.19 -1.28
N ILE A 90 28.25 -52.55 -2.38
CA ILE A 90 28.51 -53.19 -3.68
C ILE A 90 29.62 -54.25 -3.53
N ALA A 91 30.74 -53.90 -2.88
CA ALA A 91 31.84 -54.84 -2.64
C ALA A 91 31.45 -56.03 -1.75
N SER A 92 30.48 -55.83 -0.84
CA SER A 92 29.91 -56.89 0.01
C SER A 92 28.83 -57.74 -0.68
N GLY A 93 28.51 -57.47 -1.96
CA GLY A 93 27.49 -58.20 -2.73
C GLY A 93 26.04 -57.82 -2.41
N LYS A 94 25.81 -56.81 -1.57
CA LYS A 94 24.49 -56.31 -1.15
C LYS A 94 23.94 -55.27 -2.13
N ILE A 95 23.85 -55.64 -3.41
CA ILE A 95 23.40 -54.76 -4.50
C ILE A 95 21.96 -54.27 -4.26
N ASP A 96 21.08 -55.11 -3.71
CA ASP A 96 19.67 -54.76 -3.46
C ASP A 96 19.51 -53.63 -2.42
N GLU A 97 20.35 -53.60 -1.38
CA GLU A 97 20.34 -52.50 -0.38
C GLU A 97 20.76 -51.17 -1.02
N VAL A 98 21.70 -51.19 -1.98
CA VAL A 98 22.16 -50.00 -2.71
C VAL A 98 21.09 -49.50 -3.68
N LEU A 99 20.42 -50.41 -4.40
CA LEU A 99 19.32 -50.05 -5.28
C LEU A 99 18.15 -49.44 -4.50
N ASN A 100 17.82 -49.97 -3.32
CA ASN A 100 16.82 -49.38 -2.43
C ASN A 100 17.24 -47.99 -1.95
N LYS A 101 18.47 -47.83 -1.43
CA LYS A 101 19.00 -46.51 -1.01
C LYS A 101 18.99 -45.48 -2.13
N ARG A 102 19.40 -45.86 -3.35
CA ARG A 102 19.38 -44.99 -4.53
C ARG A 102 17.96 -44.62 -4.93
N THR A 103 17.04 -45.57 -4.90
CA THR A 103 15.63 -45.36 -5.23
C THR A 103 14.97 -44.43 -4.22
N GLU A 104 15.25 -44.60 -2.93
CA GLU A 104 14.77 -43.70 -1.86
C GLU A 104 15.35 -42.29 -2.02
N ARG A 105 16.66 -42.15 -2.28
CA ARG A 105 17.29 -40.84 -2.53
C ARG A 105 16.70 -40.17 -3.76
N MET A 106 16.48 -40.92 -4.83
CA MET A 106 15.87 -40.42 -6.06
C MET A 106 14.42 -39.98 -5.81
N LYS A 107 13.63 -40.79 -5.10
CA LYS A 107 12.25 -40.46 -4.74
C LYS A 107 12.20 -39.20 -3.87
N ALA A 108 13.02 -39.11 -2.83
CA ALA A 108 13.12 -37.92 -1.98
C ALA A 108 13.55 -36.67 -2.77
N GLY A 109 14.47 -36.83 -3.73
CA GLY A 109 14.88 -35.77 -4.65
C GLY A 109 13.73 -35.28 -5.53
N PHE A 110 12.98 -36.19 -6.15
CA PHE A 110 11.82 -35.83 -6.97
C PHE A 110 10.67 -35.25 -6.15
N GLU A 111 10.39 -35.77 -4.97
CA GLU A 111 9.38 -35.21 -4.06
C GLU A 111 9.75 -33.78 -3.66
N LYS A 112 11.03 -33.53 -3.34
CA LYS A 112 11.53 -32.20 -3.01
C LYS A 112 11.41 -31.22 -4.19
N GLU A 113 11.81 -31.64 -5.39
CA GLU A 113 11.71 -30.79 -6.57
C GLU A 113 10.25 -30.52 -6.94
N THR A 114 9.40 -31.55 -6.88
CA THR A 114 7.96 -31.42 -7.16
C THR A 114 7.28 -30.51 -6.14
N ALA A 115 7.62 -30.63 -4.84
CA ALA A 115 7.09 -29.75 -3.81
C ALA A 115 7.54 -28.31 -4.01
N LYS A 116 8.81 -28.09 -4.35
CA LYS A 116 9.36 -26.76 -4.66
C LYS A 116 8.69 -26.13 -5.88
N GLU A 117 8.51 -26.90 -6.95
CA GLU A 117 7.84 -26.44 -8.17
C GLU A 117 6.36 -26.14 -7.90
N ARG A 118 5.66 -26.99 -7.14
CA ARG A 118 4.28 -26.73 -6.72
C ARG A 118 4.19 -25.43 -5.92
N GLN A 119 5.07 -25.20 -4.96
CA GLN A 119 5.10 -23.96 -4.17
C GLN A 119 5.38 -22.74 -5.05
N ALA A 120 6.30 -22.84 -6.00
CA ALA A 120 6.59 -21.76 -6.95
C ALA A 120 5.37 -21.46 -7.83
N ARG A 121 4.68 -22.50 -8.30
CA ARG A 121 3.45 -22.39 -9.09
C ARG A 121 2.32 -21.73 -8.30
N GLU A 122 2.05 -22.20 -7.08
CA GLU A 122 1.03 -21.61 -6.20
C GLU A 122 1.33 -20.14 -5.87
N ALA A 123 2.60 -19.80 -5.62
CA ALA A 123 3.02 -18.43 -5.39
C ALA A 123 2.84 -17.54 -6.65
N ALA A 124 3.14 -18.08 -7.83
CA ALA A 124 2.93 -17.40 -9.11
C ALA A 124 1.43 -17.19 -9.40
N GLU A 125 0.60 -18.22 -9.21
CA GLU A 125 -0.86 -18.15 -9.37
C GLU A 125 -1.48 -17.11 -8.43
N GLN A 126 -1.09 -17.10 -7.14
CA GLN A 126 -1.57 -16.09 -6.19
C GLN A 126 -1.15 -14.67 -6.58
N ARG A 127 0.06 -14.50 -7.11
CA ARG A 127 0.54 -13.20 -7.58
C ARG A 127 -0.23 -12.75 -8.82
N ALA A 128 -0.45 -13.66 -9.77
CA ALA A 128 -1.24 -13.42 -10.96
C ALA A 128 -2.66 -13.01 -10.58
N ALA A 129 -3.35 -13.78 -9.74
CA ALA A 129 -4.70 -13.46 -9.28
C ALA A 129 -4.81 -12.07 -8.62
N LYS A 130 -3.83 -11.70 -7.78
CA LYS A 130 -3.77 -10.35 -7.18
C LYS A 130 -3.55 -9.25 -8.23
N PHE A 131 -2.72 -9.51 -9.24
CA PHE A 131 -2.45 -8.55 -10.30
C PHE A 131 -3.66 -8.39 -11.23
N THR A 132 -4.27 -9.50 -11.67
CA THR A 132 -5.52 -9.52 -12.44
C THR A 132 -6.59 -8.71 -11.73
N ARG A 133 -6.81 -8.96 -10.43
CA ARG A 133 -7.76 -8.19 -9.63
C ARG A 133 -7.44 -6.69 -9.62
N ARG A 134 -6.19 -6.31 -9.39
CA ARG A 134 -5.78 -4.90 -9.36
C ARG A 134 -5.95 -4.21 -10.71
N VAL A 135 -5.62 -4.90 -11.81
CA VAL A 135 -5.80 -4.35 -13.17
C VAL A 135 -7.28 -4.14 -13.46
N LEU A 136 -8.13 -5.12 -13.13
CA LEU A 136 -9.57 -4.99 -13.26
C LEU A 136 -10.12 -3.82 -12.42
N GLU A 137 -9.74 -3.74 -11.14
CA GLU A 137 -10.16 -2.66 -10.24
C GLU A 137 -9.73 -1.27 -10.76
N ASN A 138 -8.53 -1.16 -11.36
CA ASN A 138 -8.07 0.08 -11.96
C ASN A 138 -8.91 0.47 -13.19
N SER A 139 -9.23 -0.49 -14.07
CA SER A 139 -10.10 -0.25 -15.22
C SER A 139 -11.50 0.17 -14.81
N ILE A 140 -12.07 -0.48 -13.79
CA ILE A 140 -13.36 -0.10 -13.21
C ILE A 140 -13.30 1.31 -12.62
N ARG A 141 -12.24 1.65 -11.86
CA ARG A 141 -12.07 2.99 -11.25
C ARG A 141 -11.93 4.08 -12.31
N ALA A 142 -11.22 3.81 -13.40
CA ALA A 142 -11.08 4.73 -14.52
C ALA A 142 -12.45 5.01 -15.17
N GLU A 143 -13.21 3.96 -15.48
CA GLU A 143 -14.52 4.10 -16.12
C GLU A 143 -15.56 4.71 -15.16
N ALA A 144 -15.51 4.37 -13.86
CA ALA A 144 -16.35 4.98 -12.83
C ALA A 144 -16.12 6.50 -12.73
N SER A 145 -14.85 6.91 -12.78
CA SER A 145 -14.47 8.33 -12.77
C SER A 145 -14.95 9.04 -14.04
N ALA A 146 -14.81 8.39 -15.21
CA ALA A 146 -15.32 8.90 -16.48
C ALA A 146 -16.87 8.99 -16.50
N ALA A 147 -17.55 8.06 -15.83
CA ALA A 147 -18.99 8.06 -15.67
C ALA A 147 -19.51 9.14 -14.69
N GLY A 148 -18.61 9.82 -13.95
CA GLY A 148 -18.95 10.89 -13.02
C GLY A 148 -19.44 10.42 -11.65
N ILE A 149 -19.07 9.19 -11.24
CA ILE A 149 -19.37 8.67 -9.90
C ILE A 149 -18.58 9.45 -8.85
N HIS A 150 -19.20 9.80 -7.73
CA HIS A 150 -18.50 10.49 -6.65
C HIS A 150 -17.51 9.56 -5.93
N GLN A 151 -16.43 10.11 -5.37
CA GLN A 151 -15.32 9.32 -4.82
C GLN A 151 -15.75 8.29 -3.76
N HIS A 152 -16.71 8.62 -2.89
CA HIS A 152 -17.20 7.71 -1.86
C HIS A 152 -18.03 6.52 -2.36
N ALA A 153 -18.49 6.52 -3.62
CA ALA A 153 -19.26 5.43 -4.21
C ALA A 153 -18.40 4.50 -5.07
N ILE A 154 -17.15 4.87 -5.35
CA ILE A 154 -16.23 4.06 -6.17
C ILE A 154 -16.02 2.68 -5.54
N GLU A 155 -15.92 2.58 -4.22
CA GLU A 155 -15.73 1.29 -3.55
C GLU A 155 -16.96 0.35 -3.68
N ASP A 156 -18.19 0.89 -3.65
CA ASP A 156 -19.41 0.10 -3.93
C ASP A 156 -19.46 -0.31 -5.41
N ALA A 157 -19.08 0.61 -6.31
CA ALA A 157 -18.95 0.31 -7.74
C ALA A 157 -17.94 -0.81 -8.01
N LEU A 158 -16.78 -0.79 -7.36
CA LEU A 158 -15.76 -1.83 -7.47
C LEU A 158 -16.28 -3.18 -6.97
N PHE A 159 -16.99 -3.19 -5.84
CA PHE A 159 -17.56 -4.43 -5.29
C PHE A 159 -18.58 -5.06 -6.24
N ARG A 160 -19.49 -4.25 -6.81
CA ARG A 160 -20.53 -4.75 -7.73
C ARG A 160 -19.95 -5.16 -9.08
N ALA A 161 -19.13 -4.32 -9.69
CA ALA A 161 -18.50 -4.61 -10.98
C ALA A 161 -17.51 -5.78 -10.89
N GLY A 162 -16.77 -5.91 -9.78
CA GLY A 162 -15.80 -7.00 -9.59
C GLY A 162 -16.41 -8.40 -9.58
N SER A 163 -17.73 -8.53 -9.39
CA SER A 163 -18.45 -9.81 -9.49
C SER A 163 -18.95 -10.13 -10.91
N LEU A 164 -19.01 -9.14 -11.80
CA LEU A 164 -19.59 -9.24 -13.14
C LEU A 164 -18.56 -9.17 -14.26
N PHE A 165 -17.32 -8.79 -13.95
CA PHE A 165 -16.25 -8.59 -14.91
C PHE A 165 -15.02 -9.40 -14.54
N THR A 166 -14.28 -9.83 -15.56
CA THR A 166 -12.96 -10.46 -15.49
C THR A 166 -12.03 -9.77 -16.49
N LEU A 167 -10.78 -10.22 -16.61
CA LEU A 167 -9.88 -9.81 -17.68
C LEU A 167 -9.81 -10.90 -18.76
N ASP A 168 -9.67 -10.48 -20.02
CA ASP A 168 -9.26 -11.35 -21.13
C ASP A 168 -7.74 -11.60 -21.11
N ASP A 169 -7.26 -12.39 -22.08
CA ASP A 169 -5.84 -12.73 -22.22
C ASP A 169 -4.97 -11.49 -22.51
N GLU A 170 -5.57 -10.45 -23.10
CA GLU A 170 -4.95 -9.17 -23.40
C GLU A 170 -4.95 -8.20 -22.19
N GLY A 171 -5.63 -8.54 -21.09
CA GLY A 171 -5.73 -7.72 -19.88
C GLY A 171 -6.81 -6.63 -19.93
N ASN A 172 -7.75 -6.69 -20.88
CA ASN A 172 -8.90 -5.80 -20.95
C ASN A 172 -10.06 -6.34 -20.13
N PRO A 173 -10.86 -5.46 -19.50
CA PRO A 173 -12.04 -5.87 -18.77
C PRO A 173 -13.13 -6.38 -19.71
N VAL A 174 -13.55 -7.63 -19.50
CA VAL A 174 -14.64 -8.30 -20.21
C VAL A 174 -15.68 -8.82 -19.21
N ALA A 175 -16.93 -8.95 -19.63
CA ALA A 175 -17.96 -9.54 -18.80
C ALA A 175 -17.60 -10.99 -18.42
N ALA A 176 -17.83 -11.35 -17.16
CA ALA A 176 -17.82 -12.74 -16.73
C ALA A 176 -18.93 -13.51 -17.49
N GLU A 177 -18.73 -14.82 -17.69
CA GLU A 177 -19.66 -15.66 -18.45
C GLU A 177 -21.12 -15.47 -17.99
N GLY A 178 -22.01 -15.18 -18.93
CA GLY A 178 -23.45 -15.00 -18.67
C GLY A 178 -23.90 -13.55 -18.43
N ALA A 179 -23.00 -12.58 -18.35
CA ALA A 179 -23.36 -11.16 -18.28
C ALA A 179 -23.40 -10.53 -19.69
N PHE A 180 -24.62 -10.27 -20.17
CA PHE A 180 -24.87 -9.67 -21.49
C PHE A 180 -25.50 -8.28 -21.37
N GLY A 181 -25.10 -7.40 -22.28
CA GLY A 181 -25.73 -6.10 -22.47
C GLY A 181 -27.06 -6.20 -23.22
N LYS A 182 -27.70 -5.04 -23.43
CA LYS A 182 -29.02 -4.94 -24.08
C LYS A 182 -29.03 -5.46 -25.53
N ASP A 183 -27.88 -5.43 -26.18
CA ASP A 183 -27.70 -5.84 -27.58
C ASP A 183 -27.34 -7.33 -27.73
N GLY A 184 -27.30 -8.10 -26.63
CA GLY A 184 -26.93 -9.52 -26.62
C GLY A 184 -25.42 -9.78 -26.69
N ASN A 185 -24.60 -8.73 -26.80
CA ASN A 185 -23.14 -8.80 -26.68
C ASN A 185 -22.72 -8.86 -25.21
N PRO A 186 -21.48 -9.30 -24.89
CA PRO A 186 -20.94 -9.25 -23.54
C PRO A 186 -21.05 -7.84 -22.95
N LEU A 187 -21.53 -7.72 -21.72
CA LEU A 187 -21.74 -6.45 -21.04
C LEU A 187 -20.43 -5.65 -20.96
N THR A 188 -20.42 -4.40 -21.39
CA THR A 188 -19.24 -3.51 -21.23
C THR A 188 -19.30 -2.72 -19.91
N LEU A 189 -18.15 -2.27 -19.40
CA LEU A 189 -18.11 -1.43 -18.19
C LEU A 189 -18.93 -0.14 -18.37
N LYS A 190 -18.90 0.46 -19.56
CA LYS A 190 -19.65 1.67 -19.89
C LYS A 190 -21.15 1.46 -19.85
N GLU A 191 -21.63 0.35 -20.39
CA GLU A 191 -23.05 -0.04 -20.32
C GLU A 191 -23.46 -0.36 -18.89
N PHE A 192 -22.64 -1.11 -18.15
CA PHE A 192 -22.86 -1.39 -16.73
C PHE A 192 -23.06 -0.11 -15.92
N PHE A 193 -22.15 0.88 -16.07
CA PHE A 193 -22.29 2.15 -15.36
C PHE A 193 -23.49 2.97 -15.83
N THR A 194 -23.89 2.83 -17.10
CA THR A 194 -25.11 3.46 -17.60
C THR A 194 -26.36 2.85 -16.94
N GLU A 195 -26.42 1.52 -16.79
CA GLU A 195 -27.53 0.86 -16.07
C GLU A 195 -27.53 1.16 -14.57
N MET A 196 -26.36 1.35 -13.98
CA MET A 196 -26.26 1.68 -12.55
C MET A 196 -26.82 3.08 -12.24
N LYS A 197 -26.99 3.97 -13.22
CA LYS A 197 -27.67 5.25 -12.98
C LYS A 197 -29.10 5.07 -12.49
N ASP A 198 -29.78 4.04 -12.97
CA ASP A 198 -31.15 3.73 -12.56
C ASP A 198 -31.17 2.89 -11.27
N LYS A 199 -30.24 1.92 -11.13
CA LYS A 199 -30.19 0.95 -10.02
C LYS A 199 -29.52 1.50 -8.75
N ALA A 200 -28.58 2.42 -8.90
CA ALA A 200 -27.82 3.05 -7.82
C ALA A 200 -27.65 4.56 -8.05
N PRO A 201 -28.74 5.36 -8.09
CA PRO A 201 -28.65 6.79 -8.40
C PRO A 201 -27.76 7.59 -7.44
N HIS A 202 -27.64 7.12 -6.19
CA HIS A 202 -26.84 7.73 -5.14
C HIS A 202 -25.33 7.74 -5.42
N TRP A 203 -24.83 6.95 -6.38
CA TRP A 203 -23.42 6.97 -6.79
C TRP A 203 -23.03 8.24 -7.52
N TRP A 204 -24.00 8.90 -8.16
CA TRP A 204 -23.78 10.16 -8.85
C TRP A 204 -24.04 11.32 -7.91
N PRO A 205 -23.29 12.43 -8.05
CA PRO A 205 -23.62 13.65 -7.32
C PRO A 205 -25.07 14.02 -7.63
N ALA A 206 -25.81 14.42 -6.60
CA ALA A 206 -27.14 14.95 -6.80
C ALA A 206 -27.04 16.09 -7.82
N THR A 207 -27.65 15.90 -8.98
CA THR A 207 -27.81 17.01 -9.90
C THR A 207 -28.63 18.05 -9.14
N ALA A 208 -28.16 19.29 -9.11
CA ALA A 208 -28.84 20.41 -8.44
C ALA A 208 -30.21 20.77 -9.06
N ASN A 209 -30.80 19.85 -9.84
CA ASN A 209 -32.05 19.98 -10.56
C ASN A 209 -33.17 19.13 -9.92
N GLY A 210 -33.05 18.80 -8.64
CA GLY A 210 -34.18 18.46 -7.77
C GLY A 210 -34.75 19.76 -7.20
N GLY A 211 -35.94 20.15 -7.67
CA GLY A 211 -36.56 21.44 -7.37
C GLY A 211 -36.64 21.78 -5.88
N GLY A 212 -36.44 23.07 -5.60
CA GLY A 212 -37.03 23.74 -4.45
C GLY A 212 -36.65 23.18 -3.08
N ALA A 213 -35.38 23.26 -2.70
CA ALA A 213 -35.05 23.45 -1.29
C ALA A 213 -35.53 24.85 -0.87
N THR A 214 -36.84 24.99 -0.65
CA THR A 214 -37.37 26.06 0.19
C THR A 214 -36.75 25.83 1.55
N ASN A 215 -35.94 26.81 1.96
CA ASN A 215 -35.35 26.90 3.28
C ASN A 215 -36.45 26.59 4.32
N GLY A 216 -36.38 25.42 4.95
CA GLY A 216 -37.29 24.97 5.99
C GLY A 216 -37.04 25.76 7.28
N GLY A 217 -37.36 27.05 7.27
CA GLY A 217 -37.63 27.83 8.45
C GLY A 217 -39.12 27.73 8.72
N GLY A 218 -39.49 26.93 9.70
CA GLY A 218 -40.87 26.64 10.06
C GLY A 218 -41.75 27.88 10.14
N GLN A 219 -43.03 27.65 9.85
CA GLN A 219 -44.14 28.55 10.12
C GLN A 219 -44.03 29.13 11.54
N GLN A 220 -43.39 30.28 11.69
CA GLN A 220 -43.71 31.22 12.75
C GLN A 220 -44.59 32.28 12.12
N THR A 221 -45.89 32.11 12.33
CA THR A 221 -46.84 33.22 12.42
C THR A 221 -46.18 34.35 13.20
N LYS A 222 -45.66 35.36 12.51
CA LYS A 222 -45.08 36.54 13.16
C LYS A 222 -46.21 37.23 13.92
N PRO A 223 -46.17 37.30 15.26
CA PRO A 223 -47.13 38.12 15.97
C PRO A 223 -46.94 39.57 15.53
N LYS A 224 -48.06 40.24 15.27
CA LYS A 224 -48.16 41.68 14.99
C LYS A 224 -47.28 42.43 16.02
N GLY A 225 -46.29 43.19 15.56
CA GLY A 225 -45.58 44.16 16.41
C GLY A 225 -44.04 44.17 16.39
N ASN A 226 -43.35 43.57 15.42
CA ASN A 226 -41.89 43.63 15.41
C ASN A 226 -41.36 44.86 14.65
N PHE A 227 -40.77 45.83 15.36
CA PHE A 227 -40.04 46.99 14.81
C PHE A 227 -38.66 46.60 14.23
N GLY A 228 -38.61 45.53 13.41
CA GLY A 228 -37.44 45.13 12.66
C GLY A 228 -37.64 45.46 11.17
N GLY A 229 -36.60 45.99 10.52
CA GLY A 229 -36.67 46.46 9.14
C GLY A 229 -35.93 47.78 8.90
N SER A 230 -35.94 48.26 7.65
CA SER A 230 -35.41 49.56 7.24
C SER A 230 -36.14 50.71 7.95
N LYS A 231 -35.58 51.93 7.88
CA LYS A 231 -36.23 53.11 8.47
C LYS A 231 -37.62 53.35 7.90
N GLU A 232 -37.84 53.10 6.60
CA GLU A 232 -39.18 53.19 5.99
C GLU A 232 -40.16 52.18 6.59
N GLU A 233 -39.74 50.93 6.79
CA GLU A 233 -40.61 49.86 7.31
C GLU A 233 -41.05 50.14 8.76
N ARG A 234 -40.15 50.72 9.56
CA ARG A 234 -40.48 51.15 10.93
C ARG A 234 -41.45 52.34 10.94
N LEU A 235 -41.27 53.31 10.05
CA LEU A 235 -42.19 54.45 9.93
C LEU A 235 -43.59 54.01 9.46
N ALA A 236 -43.66 53.05 8.53
CA ALA A 236 -44.92 52.47 8.09
C ALA A 236 -45.64 51.72 9.22
N ALA A 237 -44.90 50.96 10.04
CA ALA A 237 -45.46 50.27 11.20
C ALA A 237 -45.98 51.24 12.27
N ILE A 238 -45.23 52.30 12.59
CA ILE A 238 -45.68 53.32 13.55
C ILE A 238 -46.96 54.00 13.05
N LYS A 239 -46.99 54.41 11.78
CA LYS A 239 -48.15 55.06 11.16
C LYS A 239 -49.39 54.16 11.14
N SER A 240 -49.20 52.85 10.96
CA SER A 240 -50.30 51.88 11.03
C SER A 240 -50.86 51.70 12.44
N LEU A 241 -50.04 51.91 13.48
CA LEU A 241 -50.46 51.84 14.88
C LEU A 241 -51.19 53.10 15.34
N THR A 242 -50.77 54.29 14.88
CA THR A 242 -51.43 55.56 15.23
C THR A 242 -52.75 55.78 14.49
N ALA A 243 -53.02 55.02 13.42
CA ALA A 243 -54.29 55.09 12.68
C ALA A 243 -55.39 54.16 13.25
N GLN A 244 -55.09 53.36 14.27
CA GLN A 244 -56.03 52.43 14.89
C GLN A 244 -56.49 52.85 16.31
N ASN A 245 -56.14 54.05 16.76
CA ASN A 245 -56.68 54.69 17.97
C ASN A 245 -57.29 56.05 17.64
#